data_AF-A0A7C3C9E0-F1
#
_entry.id   AF-A0A7C3C9E0-F1
#
_cell.length_a   1.000
_cell.length_b   1.000
_cell.length_c   1.000
_cell.angle_alpha   90.00
_cell.angle_beta   90.00
_cell.angle_gamma   90.00
#
_symmetry.space_group_name_H-M   'P 1'
#
loop_
_entity.id
_entity.type
_entity.pdbx_description
1 polymer ?
#
loop_
_entity_poly.entity_id
_entity_poly.type
_entity_poly.pdbx_seq_one_letter_code
_entity_poly.pdbx_strand_id
1 'polypeptide(L)' 'MSLENKLQERSGSKCELCSATEGLQTYEVSPKEGEDATVYICATC' A
#
# COMPACT_ATOMS: atom_id res chain seq x y z
N MET A 1 -14.38 0.47 -7.01
CA MET A 1 -13.30 0.99 -6.15
C MET A 1 -11.97 0.62 -6.79
N SER A 2 -11.01 1.54 -6.86
CA SER A 2 -9.66 1.24 -7.35
C SER A 2 -8.90 0.38 -6.33
N LEU A 3 -7.85 -0.31 -6.76
CA LEU A 3 -6.93 -1.04 -5.88
C LEU A 3 -6.38 -0.11 -4.79
N GLU A 4 -5.89 1.06 -5.17
CA GLU A 4 -5.39 2.07 -4.23
C GLU A 4 -6.42 2.45 -3.16
N ASN A 5 -7.70 2.67 -3.51
CA ASN A 5 -8.73 3.00 -2.52
C ASN A 5 -8.92 1.88 -1.49
N LYS A 6 -8.86 0.61 -1.93
CA LYS A 6 -8.96 -0.54 -1.01
C LYS A 6 -7.76 -0.64 -0.08
N LEU A 7 -6.57 -0.34 -0.60
CA LEU A 7 -5.35 -0.33 0.19
C LEU A 7 -5.33 0.85 1.19
N GLN A 8 -5.84 2.03 0.80
CA GLN A 8 -6.05 3.16 1.71
C GLN A 8 -7.05 2.82 2.82
N GLU A 9 -8.17 2.17 2.49
CA GLU A 9 -9.16 1.74 3.49
C GLU A 9 -8.57 0.69 4.45
N ARG A 10 -7.84 -0.29 3.93
CA ARG A 10 -7.14 -1.33 4.72
C ARG A 10 -6.11 -0.75 5.68
N SER A 11 -5.33 0.20 5.21
CA SER A 11 -4.22 0.80 5.96
C SER A 11 -4.62 2.00 6.83
N GLY A 12 -5.84 2.53 6.66
CA GLY A 12 -6.27 3.78 7.26
C GLY A 12 -5.48 4.99 6.72
N SER A 13 -5.15 4.98 5.42
CA SER A 13 -4.32 5.97 4.73
C SER A 13 -2.94 6.17 5.36
N LYS A 14 -2.28 5.06 5.73
CA LYS A 14 -0.95 5.04 6.35
C LYS A 14 -0.07 4.00 5.67
N CYS A 15 1.25 4.17 5.79
CA CYS A 15 2.20 3.14 5.38
C CYS A 15 1.97 1.88 6.21
N GLU A 16 1.76 0.75 5.55
CA GLU A 16 1.48 -0.53 6.19
C GLU A 16 2.68 -1.12 6.95
N LEU A 17 3.88 -0.59 6.71
CA LEU A 17 5.11 -1.04 7.39
C LEU A 17 5.51 -0.15 8.56
N CYS A 18 5.46 1.17 8.39
CA CYS A 18 6.00 2.13 9.37
C CYS A 18 4.99 3.17 9.88
N SER A 19 3.73 3.14 9.42
CA SER A 19 2.67 4.09 9.77
C SER A 19 2.88 5.55 9.33
N ALA A 20 3.85 5.83 8.46
CA ALA A 20 3.98 7.15 7.82
C ALA A 20 2.69 7.55 7.09
N THR A 21 2.39 8.85 7.02
CA THR A 21 1.18 9.39 6.39
C THR A 21 1.46 10.15 5.09
N GLU A 22 2.73 10.24 4.69
CA GLU A 22 3.18 11.05 3.56
C GLU A 22 3.94 10.19 2.55
N GLY A 23 3.89 10.59 1.27
CA GLY A 23 4.62 9.92 0.18
C GLY A 23 4.20 8.46 -0.04
N LEU A 24 2.92 8.15 0.23
CA LEU A 24 2.37 6.80 0.13
C LEU A 24 2.08 6.43 -1.32
N GLN A 25 2.35 5.18 -1.66
CA GLN A 25 2.16 4.62 -3.01
C GLN A 25 1.84 3.13 -2.94
N THR A 26 1.22 2.61 -3.99
CA THR A 26 1.00 1.18 -4.16
C THR A 26 2.29 0.50 -4.62
N TYR A 27 2.66 -0.59 -3.97
CA TYR A 27 3.83 -1.39 -4.33
C TYR A 27 3.43 -2.87 -4.46
N GLU A 28 3.73 -3.48 -5.60
CA GLU A 28 3.43 -4.89 -5.87
C GLU A 28 4.62 -5.77 -5.45
N VAL A 29 4.37 -6.68 -4.50
CA VAL A 29 5.35 -7.59 -3.93
C VAL A 29 5.46 -8.84 -4.80
N SER A 30 6.47 -8.83 -5.67
CA SER A 30 6.86 -9.98 -6.48
C SER A 30 7.25 -11.20 -5.63
N PRO A 31 7.09 -12.43 -6.15
CA PRO A 31 6.66 -12.79 -7.52
C PRO A 31 5.13 -12.99 -7.64
N LYS A 32 4.36 -12.70 -6.59
CA LYS A 32 2.90 -12.83 -6.65
C LYS A 32 2.30 -11.60 -7.31
N GLU A 33 1.13 -11.79 -7.92
CA GLU A 33 0.39 -10.72 -8.58
C GLU A 33 -0.96 -10.47 -7.89
N GLY A 34 -1.47 -9.26 -8.05
CA GLY A 34 -2.83 -8.89 -7.65
C GLY A 34 -2.92 -8.18 -6.30
N GLU A 35 -4.16 -7.97 -5.86
CA GLU A 35 -4.48 -7.12 -4.70
C GLU A 35 -3.83 -7.58 -3.39
N ASP A 36 -3.83 -8.89 -3.13
CA ASP A 36 -3.19 -9.48 -1.94
C ASP A 36 -1.67 -9.43 -2.00
N ALA A 37 -1.09 -9.24 -3.19
CA ALA A 37 0.32 -9.03 -3.40
C ALA A 37 0.70 -7.54 -3.40
N THR A 38 -0.26 -6.62 -3.28
CA THR A 38 0.00 -5.18 -3.31
C THR A 38 -0.13 -4.56 -1.92
N VAL A 39 0.82 -3.68 -1.57
CA VAL A 39 0.90 -2.99 -0.28
C VAL A 39 0.89 -1.48 -0.46
N TYR A 40 0.46 -0.72 0.56
CA TYR A 40 0.48 0.74 0.57
C TYR A 40 1.60 1.25 1.47
N ILE A 41 2.66 1.79 0.88
CA ILE A 41 3.91 2.09 1.58
C ILE A 41 4.45 3.47 1.23
N CYS A 42 5.21 4.08 2.13
CA CYS A 42 5.93 5.32 1.85
C CYS A 42 7.16 5.05 0.97
N ALA A 43 7.69 6.09 0.31
CA ALA A 43 8.85 5.97 -0.57
C ALA A 43 10.15 5.44 0.08
N THR A 44 10.23 5.40 1.42
CA THR A 44 11.40 4.87 2.15
C THR A 44 11.30 3.37 2.46
N CYS A 45 10.09 2.84 2.48
CA CYS A 45 9.78 1.44 2.77
C CYS A 45 9.73 0.65 1.47
#